data_AF-A0A6G1R8V3-F1
#
_entry.id   AF-A0A6G1R8V3-F1
#
_cell.length_a   1.000
_cell.length_b   1.000
_cell.length_c   1.000
_cell.angle_alpha   90.00
_cell.angle_beta   90.00
_cell.angle_gamma   90.00
#
_symmetry.space_group_name_H-M   'P 1'
#
loop_
_entity.id
_entity.type
_entity.pdbx_description
1 polymer ?
#
loop_
_entity_poly.entity_id
_entity_poly.type
_entity_poly.pdbx_seq_one_letter_code
_entity_poly.pdbx_strand_id
1 'polypeptide(L)'
;GESSKNDKKLILVEDIPNQFCRDPSSLHDILRKYARTSRCPLIFIISDNFSGDSNQRLLFPTDIVEELCISNISFKPVAPTNMMKVLNRIAATEASMNRERNHALDRTTLELLCRGCSGDIRS
;
A
#
# COMPACT_ATOMS: atom_id res chain seq x y z
N GLY A 1 -19.86 30.72 -15.73
CA GLY A 1 -19.44 30.34 -14.37
C GLY A 1 -18.15 29.58 -14.49
N GLU A 2 -17.13 30.00 -13.75
CA GLU A 2 -15.75 29.56 -13.87
C GLU A 2 -15.58 28.03 -13.75
N SER A 3 -14.66 27.49 -14.55
CA SER A 3 -14.34 26.07 -14.67
C SER A 3 -13.94 25.43 -13.33
N SER A 4 -14.66 24.38 -12.88
CA SER A 4 -14.22 23.54 -11.77
C SER A 4 -12.97 22.73 -12.18
N LYS A 5 -11.78 23.27 -11.89
CA LYS A 5 -10.49 22.57 -12.04
C LYS A 5 -10.27 21.47 -10.97
N ASN A 6 -11.32 21.02 -10.28
CA ASN A 6 -11.25 20.17 -9.10
C ASN A 6 -11.95 18.80 -9.24
N ASP A 7 -12.29 18.38 -10.46
CA ASP A 7 -13.08 17.16 -10.71
C ASP A 7 -12.30 15.83 -10.54
N LYS A 8 -11.08 15.87 -9.97
CA LYS A 8 -10.24 14.68 -9.75
C LYS A 8 -9.76 14.53 -8.31
N LYS A 9 -10.61 14.85 -7.34
CA LYS A 9 -10.31 14.59 -5.93
C LYS A 9 -10.59 13.12 -5.62
N LEU A 10 -9.77 12.53 -4.75
CA LEU A 10 -10.00 11.23 -4.14
C LEU A 10 -9.73 11.36 -2.64
N ILE A 11 -10.30 10.44 -1.85
CA ILE A 11 -10.04 10.31 -0.43
C ILE A 11 -9.20 9.06 -0.23
N LEU A 12 -8.05 9.21 0.43
CA LEU A 12 -7.18 8.11 0.82
C LEU A 12 -7.21 7.98 2.34
N VAL A 13 -7.46 6.78 2.83
CA VAL A 13 -7.43 6.44 4.26
C VAL A 13 -6.35 5.38 4.47
N GLU A 14 -5.26 5.77 5.12
CA GLU A 14 -4.14 4.88 5.45
C GLU A 14 -4.29 4.29 6.86
N ASP A 15 -4.80 5.08 7.80
CA ASP A 15 -5.02 4.68 9.19
C ASP A 15 -6.51 4.66 9.52
N ILE A 16 -7.02 3.49 9.88
CA ILE A 16 -8.42 3.31 10.28
C ILE A 16 -8.51 3.43 11.81
N PRO A 17 -9.37 4.33 12.35
CA PRO A 17 -9.58 4.43 13.78
C PRO A 17 -9.94 3.10 14.44
N ASN A 18 -9.25 2.75 15.53
CA ASN A 18 -9.44 1.50 16.27
C ASN A 18 -10.89 1.26 16.75
N GLN A 19 -11.70 2.31 16.86
CA GLN A 19 -13.13 2.18 17.17
C GLN A 19 -13.86 1.30 16.14
N PHE A 20 -13.47 1.38 14.86
CA PHE A 20 -14.09 0.60 13.80
C PHE A 20 -13.70 -0.88 13.87
N CYS A 21 -12.59 -1.22 14.53
CA CYS A 21 -12.26 -2.61 14.84
C CYS A 21 -13.11 -3.15 16.00
N ARG A 22 -13.61 -2.28 16.89
CA ARG A 22 -14.48 -2.68 18.02
C ARG A 22 -15.94 -2.71 17.62
N ASP A 23 -16.35 -1.79 16.75
CA ASP A 23 -17.68 -1.68 16.19
C ASP A 23 -17.61 -1.45 14.66
N PRO A 24 -17.46 -2.54 13.87
CA PRO A 24 -17.38 -2.45 12.42
C PRO A 24 -18.66 -1.90 11.78
N SER A 25 -19.82 -2.11 12.41
CA SER A 25 -21.11 -1.65 11.87
C SER A 25 -21.15 -0.14 11.70
N SER A 26 -20.53 0.61 12.62
CA SER A 26 -20.41 2.07 12.49
C SER A 26 -19.64 2.51 11.23
N LEU A 27 -18.61 1.76 10.81
CA LEU A 27 -17.91 2.00 9.54
C LEU A 27 -18.81 1.67 8.36
N HIS A 28 -19.51 0.53 8.40
CA HIS A 28 -20.39 0.08 7.31
C HIS A 28 -21.51 1.07 7.02
N ASP A 29 -22.11 1.66 8.06
CA ASP A 29 -23.15 2.68 7.91
C ASP A 29 -22.62 3.96 7.28
N ILE A 30 -21.39 4.37 7.63
CA ILE A 30 -20.70 5.48 6.98
C ILE A 30 -20.45 5.17 5.50
N LEU A 31 -19.97 3.97 5.19
CA LEU A 31 -19.70 3.54 3.81
C LEU A 31 -20.96 3.47 2.96
N ARG A 32 -22.07 2.93 3.49
CA ARG A 32 -23.37 2.93 2.82
C ARG A 32 -23.87 4.34 2.53
N LYS A 33 -23.73 5.26 3.50
CA LYS A 33 -24.08 6.67 3.29
C LYS A 33 -23.18 7.31 2.23
N TYR A 34 -21.88 7.01 2.25
CA TYR A 34 -20.91 7.53 1.30
C TYR A 34 -21.20 7.04 -0.12
N ALA A 35 -21.49 5.76 -0.31
CA ALA A 35 -21.83 5.18 -1.62
C ALA A 35 -23.05 5.87 -2.27
N ARG A 36 -24.01 6.33 -1.47
CA ARG A 36 -25.21 7.02 -1.95
C ARG A 36 -25.02 8.52 -2.24
N THR A 37 -24.03 9.17 -1.62
CA THR A 37 -23.95 10.64 -1.58
C THR A 37 -22.67 11.22 -2.14
N SER A 38 -21.60 10.44 -2.25
CA SER A 38 -20.28 10.92 -2.63
C SER A 38 -20.14 11.16 -4.13
N ARG A 39 -19.12 11.95 -4.49
CA ARG A 39 -18.76 12.27 -5.88
C ARG A 39 -17.27 12.04 -6.18
N CYS A 40 -16.57 11.33 -5.32
CA CYS A 40 -15.15 11.02 -5.49
C CYS A 40 -14.84 9.58 -5.04
N PRO A 41 -13.74 8.98 -5.53
CA PRO A 41 -13.29 7.68 -5.06
C PRO A 41 -12.81 7.74 -3.61
N LEU A 42 -13.12 6.68 -2.85
CA LEU A 42 -12.60 6.43 -1.51
C LEU A 42 -11.70 5.19 -1.57
N ILE A 43 -10.45 5.35 -1.15
CA ILE A 43 -9.43 4.31 -1.19
C ILE A 43 -8.95 4.06 0.23
N PHE A 44 -8.93 2.79 0.63
CA PHE A 44 -8.34 2.34 1.89
C PHE A 44 -7.03 1.62 1.60
N ILE A 45 -5.97 1.99 2.31
CA ILE A 45 -4.74 1.21 2.36
C ILE A 45 -4.76 0.42 3.66
N ILE A 46 -4.76 -0.90 3.56
CA ILE A 46 -4.76 -1.79 4.71
C ILE A 46 -3.48 -2.61 4.67
N SER A 47 -2.66 -2.45 5.70
CA SER A 47 -1.50 -3.32 5.92
C SER A 47 -1.96 -4.53 6.71
N ASP A 48 -1.87 -5.71 6.09
CA ASP A 48 -2.22 -6.97 6.72
C ASP A 48 -0.97 -7.76 7.09
N ASN A 49 -1.03 -8.46 8.23
CA ASN A 49 0.01 -9.39 8.65
C ASN A 49 -0.32 -10.77 8.08
N PHE A 50 0.70 -11.54 7.69
CA PHE A 50 0.56 -12.87 7.07
C PHE A 50 -0.21 -13.92 7.90
N SER A 51 -0.67 -13.60 9.11
CA SER A 51 -1.33 -14.49 10.06
C SER A 51 -2.80 -14.82 9.78
N GLY A 52 -3.41 -14.26 8.72
CA GLY A 52 -4.76 -14.65 8.27
C GLY A 52 -5.93 -14.16 9.13
N ASP A 53 -5.65 -13.53 10.27
CA ASP A 53 -6.60 -12.82 11.13
C ASP A 53 -6.61 -11.32 10.76
N SER A 54 -6.96 -11.05 9.52
CA SER A 54 -6.74 -9.73 8.93
C SER A 54 -7.78 -8.72 9.39
N ASN A 55 -7.32 -7.56 9.84
CA ASN A 55 -8.19 -6.39 10.09
C ASN A 55 -9.08 -6.09 8.88
N GLN A 56 -8.62 -6.42 7.68
CA GLN A 56 -9.42 -6.34 6.45
C GLN A 56 -10.71 -7.16 6.53
N ARG A 57 -10.66 -8.43 6.96
CA ARG A 57 -11.87 -9.29 7.00
C ARG A 57 -12.90 -8.80 8.00
N LEU A 58 -12.45 -8.20 9.09
CA LEU A 58 -13.31 -7.63 10.12
C LEU A 58 -13.95 -6.30 9.68
N LEU A 59 -13.17 -5.43 9.05
CA LEU A 59 -13.64 -4.11 8.60
C LEU A 59 -14.41 -4.17 7.28
N PHE A 60 -14.06 -5.11 6.41
CA PHE A 60 -14.63 -5.30 5.07
C PHE A 60 -14.98 -6.77 4.84
N PRO A 61 -16.02 -7.29 5.53
CA PRO A 61 -16.49 -8.66 5.32
C PRO A 61 -17.11 -8.80 3.91
N THR A 62 -17.20 -10.04 3.43
CA THR A 62 -17.59 -10.35 2.05
C THR A 62 -18.95 -9.76 1.67
N ASP A 63 -19.92 -9.79 2.58
CA ASP A 63 -21.26 -9.22 2.38
C ASP A 63 -21.20 -7.69 2.13
N ILE A 64 -20.39 -6.96 2.89
CA ILE A 64 -20.21 -5.51 2.71
C ILE A 64 -19.44 -5.20 1.42
N VAL A 65 -18.44 -6.00 1.10
CA VAL A 65 -17.66 -5.88 -0.14
C VAL A 65 -18.55 -6.04 -1.37
N GLU A 66 -19.42 -7.05 -1.36
CA GLU A 66 -20.40 -7.30 -2.42
C GLU A 66 -21.49 -6.22 -2.43
N GLU A 67 -22.07 -5.86 -1.28
CA GLU A 67 -23.12 -4.83 -1.15
C GLU A 67 -22.66 -3.48 -1.75
N LEU A 68 -21.42 -3.09 -1.46
CA LEU A 68 -20.88 -1.77 -1.82
C LEU A 68 -20.00 -1.81 -3.08
N CYS A 69 -19.89 -2.95 -3.75
CA CYS A 69 -19.03 -3.15 -4.92
C CYS A 69 -17.57 -2.72 -4.68
N ILE A 70 -17.01 -3.07 -3.52
CA ILE A 70 -15.63 -2.68 -3.15
C ILE A 70 -14.64 -3.53 -3.95
N SER A 71 -13.75 -2.87 -4.68
CA SER A 71 -12.63 -3.52 -5.36
C SER A 71 -11.45 -3.73 -4.40
N ASN A 72 -10.97 -4.98 -4.28
CA ASN A 72 -9.76 -5.30 -3.52
C ASN A 72 -8.53 -5.41 -4.43
N ILE A 73 -7.45 -4.72 -4.06
CA ILE A 73 -6.15 -4.79 -4.73
C ILE A 73 -5.13 -5.28 -3.69
N SER A 74 -4.53 -6.45 -3.93
CA SER A 74 -3.51 -7.03 -3.05
C SER A 74 -2.11 -6.78 -3.60
N PHE A 75 -1.32 -5.97 -2.89
CA PHE A 75 0.11 -5.82 -3.17
C PHE A 75 0.86 -7.01 -2.55
N LYS A 76 1.54 -7.79 -3.40
CA LYS A 76 2.39 -8.89 -2.94
C LYS A 76 3.80 -8.39 -2.63
N PRO A 77 4.55 -9.07 -1.73
CA PRO A 77 5.96 -8.79 -1.53
C PRO A 77 6.72 -8.76 -2.84
N VAL A 78 7.69 -7.85 -2.96
CA VAL A 78 8.42 -7.69 -4.21
C VAL A 78 9.28 -8.92 -4.46
N ALA A 79 9.14 -9.50 -5.66
CA ALA A 79 9.93 -10.64 -6.06
C ALA A 79 11.44 -10.34 -5.96
N PRO A 80 12.28 -11.29 -5.50
CA PRO A 80 13.73 -11.08 -5.35
C PRO A 80 14.42 -10.57 -6.62
N THR A 81 13.94 -10.97 -7.79
CA THR A 81 14.47 -10.53 -9.08
C THR A 81 14.22 -9.04 -9.34
N ASN A 82 13.06 -8.51 -8.95
CA ASN A 82 12.74 -7.08 -9.08
C ASN A 82 13.45 -6.26 -8.00
N MET A 83 13.53 -6.78 -6.77
CA MET A 83 14.34 -6.17 -5.71
C MET A 83 15.80 -6.02 -6.14
N MET A 84 16.39 -7.09 -6.69
CA MET A 84 17.76 -7.08 -7.19
C MET A 84 17.98 -6.02 -8.29
N LYS A 85 17.03 -5.86 -9.21
CA LYS A 85 17.11 -4.81 -10.24
C LYS A 85 17.12 -3.41 -9.64
N VAL A 86 16.26 -3.15 -8.65
CA VAL A 86 16.17 -1.85 -7.97
C VAL A 86 17.46 -1.58 -7.18
N LEU A 87 17.93 -2.55 -6.40
CA LEU A 87 19.15 -2.43 -5.61
C LEU A 87 20.39 -2.16 -6.49
N ASN A 88 20.54 -2.88 -7.61
CA ASN A 88 21.63 -2.62 -8.56
C ASN A 88 21.55 -1.20 -9.16
N ARG A 89 20.34 -0.72 -9.49
CA ARG A 89 20.16 0.63 -10.02
C ARG A 89 20.54 1.69 -8.99
N ILE A 90 20.10 1.53 -7.74
CA ILE A 90 20.45 2.45 -6.65
C ILE A 90 21.96 2.44 -6.43
N ALA A 91 22.59 1.27 -6.31
CA ALA A 91 24.03 1.14 -6.12
C ALA A 91 24.84 1.84 -7.24
N ALA A 92 24.42 1.68 -8.49
CA ALA A 92 25.07 2.33 -9.63
C ALA A 92 24.89 3.87 -9.60
N THR A 93 23.69 4.35 -9.30
CA THR A 93 23.40 5.78 -9.16
C THR A 93 24.23 6.40 -8.05
N GLU A 94 24.25 5.80 -6.86
CA GLU A 94 25.01 6.29 -5.70
C GLU A 94 26.53 6.31 -5.96
N ALA A 95 27.06 5.25 -6.59
CA ALA A 95 28.47 5.21 -6.99
C ALA A 95 28.84 6.34 -7.97
N SER A 96 27.95 6.67 -8.91
CA SER A 96 28.17 7.78 -9.85
C SER A 96 28.17 9.16 -9.18
N MET A 97 27.48 9.32 -8.04
CA MET A 97 27.37 10.58 -7.32
C MET A 97 28.55 10.80 -6.34
N ASN A 98 29.09 9.73 -5.76
CA ASN A 98 30.21 9.78 -4.81
C ASN A 98 31.57 9.60 -5.51
N ARG A 99 32.16 10.70 -5.99
CA ARG A 99 33.45 10.71 -6.71
C ARG A 99 34.66 10.19 -5.92
N GLU A 100 34.59 10.13 -4.58
CA GLU A 100 35.74 9.84 -3.72
C GLU A 100 35.74 8.46 -3.05
N ARG A 101 34.63 7.72 -3.08
CA ARG A 101 34.51 6.38 -2.47
C ARG A 101 33.73 5.44 -3.39
N ASN A 102 34.37 5.02 -4.49
CA ASN A 102 33.86 3.98 -5.39
C ASN A 102 33.98 2.59 -4.73
N HIS A 103 33.19 2.33 -3.69
CA HIS A 103 32.94 0.96 -3.25
C HIS A 103 31.78 0.43 -4.09
N ALA A 104 32.09 -0.21 -5.22
CA ALA A 104 31.12 -1.02 -5.92
C ALA A 104 30.62 -2.09 -4.94
N LEU A 105 29.32 -2.08 -4.63
CA LEU A 105 28.70 -3.09 -3.78
C LEU A 105 28.80 -4.44 -4.50
N ASP A 106 29.43 -5.41 -3.84
CA ASP A 106 29.56 -6.76 -4.37
C ASP A 106 28.19 -7.45 -4.47
N ARG A 107 28.03 -8.28 -5.50
CA ARG A 107 26.77 -8.97 -5.82
C ARG A 107 26.28 -9.81 -4.64
N THR A 108 27.17 -10.45 -3.90
CA THR A 108 26.79 -11.26 -2.72
C THR A 108 26.17 -10.39 -1.62
N THR A 109 26.62 -9.15 -1.45
CA THR A 109 26.03 -8.22 -0.47
C THR A 109 24.62 -7.81 -0.88
N LEU A 110 24.39 -7.54 -2.17
CA LEU A 110 23.06 -7.22 -2.68
C LEU A 110 22.10 -8.42 -2.57
N GLU A 111 22.59 -9.63 -2.76
CA GLU A 111 21.78 -10.86 -2.60
C GLU A 111 21.40 -11.09 -1.13
N LEU A 112 22.31 -10.81 -0.19
CA LEU A 112 22.03 -10.84 1.24
C LEU A 112 20.98 -9.81 1.64
N LEU A 113 21.11 -8.56 1.18
CA LEU A 113 20.10 -7.51 1.41
C LEU A 113 18.74 -7.92 0.85
N CYS A 114 18.70 -8.38 -0.39
CA CYS A 114 17.47 -8.82 -1.04
C CYS A 114 16.74 -9.93 -0.26
N ARG A 115 17.49 -10.87 0.34
CA ARG A 115 16.93 -11.90 1.22
C ARG A 115 16.46 -11.35 2.56
N GLY A 116 17.23 -10.44 3.17
CA GLY A 116 16.92 -9.84 4.47
C GLY A 116 15.63 -9.02 4.46
N CYS A 117 15.39 -8.25 3.40
CA CYS A 117 14.25 -7.34 3.33
C CYS A 117 12.89 -8.04 3.09
N SER A 118 12.86 -9.36 2.83
CA SER A 118 11.62 -10.15 2.64
C SER A 118 10.62 -9.53 1.65
N GLY A 119 11.13 -8.84 0.62
CA GLY A 119 10.32 -8.16 -0.40
C GLY A 119 9.78 -6.78 0.01
N ASP A 120 10.19 -6.23 1.15
CA ASP A 120 9.99 -4.82 1.51
C ASP A 120 11.10 -3.95 0.87
N ILE A 121 10.71 -2.91 0.13
CA ILE A 121 11.67 -1.98 -0.49
C ILE A 121 12.21 -0.97 0.53
N ARG A 122 11.48 -0.71 1.63
CA ARG A 122 11.83 0.33 2.61
C ARG A 122 12.75 -0.15 3.73
N SER A 123 12.82 -1.46 3.96
CA SER A 123 13.65 -2.12 4.98
C SER A 123 15.13 -2.10 4.60
#